data_AF-A0A956YIB2-F1
#
_entry.id   AF-A0A956YIB2-F1
#
_cell.length_a   1.000
_cell.length_b   1.000
_cell.length_c   1.000
_cell.angle_alpha   90.00
_cell.angle_beta   90.00
_cell.angle_gamma   90.00
#
_symmetry.space_group_name_H-M   'P 1'
#
loop_
_entity.id
_entity.type
_entity.pdbx_description
1 polymer ?
#
loop_
_entity_poly.entity_id
_entity_poly.type
_entity_poly.pdbx_seq_one_letter_code
_entity_poly.pdbx_strand_id
1 'polypeptide(L)'
;PLLPKANRWAVILPGIAILLHLSSQVGVNIHNVRAQANNILESVPFGAIVLTSGDPDIFSLWYFHHVEEVREDIILVDERLFAFDWYRDNLIRQQPNLHNLEEDNLPLFKTTNAAQHAICGVRFLSEPMVSCLQDNE
;
A
#
# COMPACT_ATOMS: atom_id res chain seq x y z
N PRO A 1 52.07 -7.55 -1.45
CA PRO A 1 52.33 -7.61 -2.91
C PRO A 1 51.06 -7.29 -3.71
N LEU A 2 50.95 -6.00 -4.03
CA LEU A 2 50.39 -5.41 -5.25
C LEU A 2 49.14 -6.07 -5.84
N LEU A 3 47.99 -5.46 -5.54
CA LEU A 3 46.80 -5.49 -6.39
C LEU A 3 47.27 -5.42 -7.86
N PRO A 4 47.00 -6.45 -8.70
CA PRO A 4 47.38 -6.41 -10.10
C PRO A 4 46.74 -5.17 -10.71
N LYS A 5 47.51 -4.40 -11.52
CA LYS A 5 47.11 -3.14 -12.18
C LYS A 5 45.59 -3.08 -12.38
N ALA A 6 44.89 -2.51 -11.40
CA ALA A 6 43.44 -2.60 -11.35
C ALA A 6 42.93 -1.83 -12.56
N ASN A 7 42.32 -2.55 -13.50
CA ASN A 7 41.71 -1.97 -14.67
C ASN A 7 40.71 -0.89 -14.20
N ARG A 8 40.66 0.28 -14.85
CA ARG A 8 39.79 1.40 -14.42
C ARG A 8 38.32 0.95 -14.28
N TRP A 9 37.91 -0.05 -15.05
CA TRP A 9 36.61 -0.72 -14.95
C TRP A 9 36.30 -1.34 -13.57
N ALA A 10 37.30 -1.75 -12.79
CA ALA A 10 37.13 -2.31 -11.44
C ALA A 10 36.59 -1.28 -10.42
N VAL A 11 36.75 0.02 -10.70
CA VAL A 11 36.19 1.12 -9.89
C VAL A 11 34.99 1.75 -10.59
N ILE A 12 35.04 1.89 -11.92
CA ILE A 12 33.99 2.53 -12.70
C ILE A 12 32.67 1.73 -12.64
N LEU A 13 32.70 0.41 -12.79
CA LEU A 13 31.48 -0.41 -12.76
C LEU A 13 30.74 -0.34 -11.41
N PRO A 14 31.38 -0.59 -10.25
CA PRO A 14 30.71 -0.43 -8.97
C PRO A 14 30.30 1.03 -8.72
N GLY A 15 31.10 2.01 -9.17
CA GLY A 15 30.73 3.43 -9.08
C GLY A 15 29.47 3.78 -9.85
N ILE A 16 29.32 3.31 -11.10
CA ILE A 16 28.11 3.49 -11.91
C ILE A 16 26.93 2.76 -11.27
N ALA A 17 27.11 1.53 -10.78
CA ALA A 17 26.05 0.78 -10.10
C ALA A 17 25.54 1.52 -8.85
N ILE A 18 26.45 2.08 -8.05
CA ILE A 18 26.11 2.90 -6.87
C ILE A 18 25.40 4.19 -7.30
N LEU A 19 25.87 4.88 -8.33
CA LEU A 19 25.23 6.10 -8.83
C LEU A 19 23.83 5.84 -9.37
N LEU A 20 23.64 4.77 -10.14
CA LEU A 20 22.32 4.36 -10.62
C LEU A 20 21.38 4.03 -9.46
N HIS A 21 21.87 3.30 -8.45
CA HIS A 21 21.09 2.98 -7.26
C HIS A 21 20.70 4.23 -6.47
N LEU A 22 21.65 5.13 -6.20
CA LEU A 22 21.38 6.39 -5.50
C LEU A 22 20.42 7.28 -6.29
N SER A 23 20.55 7.35 -7.61
CA SER A 23 19.65 8.16 -8.45
C SER A 23 18.21 7.65 -8.41
N SER A 24 17.99 6.34 -8.24
CA SER A 24 16.65 5.75 -8.10
C SER A 24 15.97 6.10 -6.77
N GLN A 25 16.74 6.44 -5.73
CA GLN A 25 16.20 6.74 -4.39
C GLN A 25 15.90 8.23 -4.16
N VAL A 26 16.40 9.13 -5.01
CA VAL A 26 16.27 10.60 -4.84
C VAL A 26 14.87 11.14 -5.19
N GLY A 27 13.94 10.28 -5.65
CA GLY A 27 12.58 10.67 -6.05
C GLY A 27 11.50 10.62 -4.95
N VAL A 28 11.78 10.06 -3.76
CA VAL A 28 10.75 9.91 -2.72
C VAL A 28 10.59 11.21 -1.94
N ASN A 29 9.70 12.08 -2.40
CA ASN A 29 9.34 13.31 -1.71
C ASN A 29 8.43 13.00 -0.51
N ILE A 30 9.04 12.70 0.64
CA ILE A 30 8.35 12.42 1.92
C ILE A 30 7.96 13.68 2.70
N HIS A 31 7.97 14.86 2.08
CA HIS A 31 7.63 16.10 2.77
C HIS A 31 6.12 16.11 3.07
N ASN A 32 5.78 15.68 4.30
CA ASN A 32 4.44 15.63 4.88
C ASN A 32 3.60 14.37 4.60
N VAL A 33 4.15 13.21 4.98
CA VAL A 33 3.46 11.90 5.06
C VAL A 33 2.10 12.01 5.79
N ARG A 34 2.04 12.78 6.90
CA ARG A 34 0.80 12.96 7.66
C ARG A 34 -0.30 13.66 6.87
N ALA A 35 0.01 14.78 6.20
CA ALA A 35 -1.00 15.47 5.40
C ALA A 35 -1.50 14.58 4.24
N GLN A 36 -0.63 13.79 3.63
CA GLN A 36 -1.04 12.84 2.59
C GLN A 36 -1.96 11.75 3.14
N ALA A 37 -1.62 11.17 4.30
CA ALA A 37 -2.48 10.19 4.97
C ALA A 37 -3.85 10.78 5.31
N ASN A 38 -3.88 11.98 5.90
CA ASN A 38 -5.14 12.66 6.21
C ASN A 38 -5.97 12.91 4.95
N ASN A 39 -5.36 13.42 3.87
CA ASN A 39 -6.07 13.65 2.61
C ASN A 39 -6.69 12.36 2.05
N ILE A 40 -5.95 11.25 2.07
CA ILE A 40 -6.45 9.94 1.63
C ILE A 40 -7.59 9.49 2.54
N LEU A 41 -7.33 9.44 3.85
CA LEU A 41 -8.29 8.94 4.84
C LEU A 41 -9.57 9.77 4.87
N GLU A 42 -9.51 11.11 4.74
CA GLU A 42 -10.69 11.99 4.72
C GLU A 42 -11.48 11.90 3.40
N SER A 43 -10.83 11.57 2.29
CA SER A 43 -11.49 11.46 0.97
C SER A 43 -12.34 10.19 0.80
N VAL A 44 -12.13 9.19 1.66
CA VAL A 44 -12.78 7.89 1.58
C VAL A 44 -14.14 7.92 2.31
N PRO A 45 -15.22 7.32 1.75
CA PRO A 45 -16.53 7.24 2.40
C PRO A 45 -16.49 6.55 3.78
N PHE A 46 -17.53 6.77 4.59
CA PHE A 46 -17.68 6.08 5.87
C PHE A 46 -17.81 4.57 5.67
N GLY A 47 -17.09 3.77 6.45
CA GLY A 47 -17.19 2.31 6.40
C GLY A 47 -16.64 1.67 5.12
N ALA A 48 -15.86 2.40 4.32
CA ALA A 48 -15.32 1.87 3.07
C ALA A 48 -14.21 0.84 3.28
N ILE A 49 -14.07 -0.08 2.32
CA ILE A 49 -12.91 -0.96 2.19
C ILE A 49 -11.87 -0.26 1.32
N VAL A 50 -10.70 0.01 1.89
CA VAL A 50 -9.59 0.70 1.27
C VAL A 50 -8.51 -0.31 0.89
N LEU A 51 -8.32 -0.47 -0.41
CA LEU A 51 -7.36 -1.34 -1.04
C LEU A 51 -6.03 -0.61 -1.27
N THR A 52 -4.95 -1.11 -0.67
CA THR A 52 -3.60 -0.58 -0.84
C THR A 52 -2.81 -1.39 -1.86
N SER A 53 -1.94 -0.71 -2.60
CA SER A 53 -1.17 -1.32 -3.69
C SER A 53 0.24 -1.79 -3.31
N GLY A 54 0.68 -1.50 -2.07
CA GLY A 54 2.02 -1.85 -1.62
C GLY A 54 2.36 -1.54 -0.17
N ASP A 55 3.54 -2.01 0.25
CA ASP A 55 4.10 -1.82 1.59
C ASP A 55 4.14 -0.36 2.02
N PRO A 56 4.59 0.58 1.16
CA PRO A 56 4.64 1.97 1.59
C PRO A 56 3.25 2.57 1.83
N ASP A 57 2.23 2.05 1.14
CA ASP A 57 0.85 2.49 1.30
C ASP A 57 0.27 1.89 2.60
N ILE A 58 0.32 0.56 2.76
CA ILE A 58 -0.32 -0.13 3.88
C ILE A 58 0.33 0.20 5.22
N PHE A 59 1.66 0.24 5.30
CA PHE A 59 2.33 0.51 6.58
C PHE A 59 2.10 1.94 7.06
N SER A 60 2.08 2.89 6.13
CA SER A 60 1.76 4.29 6.44
C SER A 60 0.33 4.39 6.96
N LEU A 61 -0.64 3.82 6.24
CA LEU A 61 -2.05 3.89 6.62
C LEU A 61 -2.37 3.11 7.90
N TRP A 62 -1.78 1.93 8.12
CA TRP A 62 -1.93 1.18 9.37
C TRP A 62 -1.45 1.97 10.58
N TYR A 63 -0.35 2.71 10.46
CA TYR A 63 0.10 3.56 11.55
C TYR A 63 -0.93 4.63 11.89
N PHE A 64 -1.42 5.38 10.90
CA PHE A 64 -2.43 6.43 11.17
C PHE A 64 -3.75 5.85 11.67
N HIS A 65 -4.18 4.71 11.13
CA HIS A 65 -5.47 4.11 11.46
C HIS A 65 -5.47 3.36 12.80
N HIS A 66 -4.46 2.52 13.06
CA HIS A 66 -4.42 1.68 14.27
C HIS A 66 -3.62 2.27 15.44
N VAL A 67 -2.66 3.16 15.17
CA VAL A 67 -1.81 3.75 16.23
C VAL A 67 -2.25 5.18 16.55
N GLU A 68 -2.57 5.98 15.53
CA GLU A 68 -3.10 7.34 15.73
C GLU A 68 -4.63 7.42 15.76
N GLU A 69 -5.32 6.27 15.64
CA GLU A 69 -6.79 6.15 15.75
C GLU A 69 -7.55 7.07 14.77
N VAL A 70 -6.97 7.29 13.58
CA VAL A 70 -7.58 8.12 12.53
C VAL A 70 -8.47 7.27 11.64
N ARG A 71 -9.74 7.66 11.51
CA ARG A 71 -10.73 6.98 10.66
C ARG A 71 -10.84 5.48 10.98
N GLU A 72 -11.07 5.13 12.25
CA GLU A 72 -11.26 3.74 12.70
C GLU A 72 -12.47 3.03 12.06
N ASP A 73 -13.34 3.77 11.38
CA ASP A 73 -14.50 3.25 10.66
C ASP A 73 -14.16 2.53 9.36
N ILE A 74 -13.01 2.81 8.75
CA ILE A 74 -12.63 2.21 7.46
C ILE A 74 -11.95 0.86 7.64
N ILE A 75 -11.93 0.06 6.58
CA ILE A 75 -11.30 -1.26 6.57
C ILE A 75 -10.11 -1.22 5.62
N LEU A 76 -8.89 -1.34 6.15
CA LEU A 76 -7.66 -1.36 5.35
C LEU A 76 -7.33 -2.79 4.89
N VAL A 77 -7.24 -3.00 3.57
CA VAL A 77 -6.89 -4.30 2.96
C VAL A 77 -5.74 -4.09 1.96
N ASP A 78 -4.68 -4.90 2.08
CA ASP A 78 -3.57 -4.89 1.13
C ASP A 78 -3.78 -5.93 0.02
N GLU A 79 -3.80 -5.46 -1.23
CA GLU A 79 -4.05 -6.31 -2.40
C GLU A 79 -2.94 -7.36 -2.61
N ARG A 80 -1.71 -7.07 -2.20
CA ARG A 80 -0.57 -8.00 -2.33
C ARG A 80 -0.50 -8.99 -1.17
N LEU A 81 -1.01 -8.62 0.00
CA LEU A 81 -1.11 -9.55 1.13
C LEU A 81 -2.34 -10.46 1.02
N PHE A 82 -3.34 -10.10 0.22
CA PHE A 82 -4.58 -10.88 0.05
C PHE A 82 -4.34 -12.33 -0.37
N ALA A 83 -3.27 -12.59 -1.14
CA ALA A 83 -2.92 -13.94 -1.59
C ALA A 83 -2.55 -14.90 -0.44
N PHE A 84 -2.20 -14.40 0.74
CA PHE A 84 -1.74 -15.23 1.84
C PHE A 84 -2.85 -15.54 2.85
N ASP A 85 -3.04 -16.83 3.13
CA ASP A 85 -4.07 -17.33 4.06
C ASP A 85 -3.97 -16.69 5.44
N TRP A 86 -2.76 -16.54 5.98
CA TRP A 86 -2.54 -15.91 7.29
C TRP A 86 -3.07 -14.48 7.37
N TYR A 87 -3.04 -13.75 6.25
CA TYR A 87 -3.52 -12.38 6.17
C TYR A 87 -5.04 -12.35 6.11
N ARG A 88 -5.65 -13.20 5.26
CA ARG A 88 -7.10 -13.32 5.19
C ARG A 88 -7.71 -13.84 6.49
N ASP A 89 -7.07 -14.81 7.15
CA ASP A 89 -7.44 -15.27 8.49
C ASP A 89 -7.41 -14.12 9.51
N ASN A 90 -6.46 -13.20 9.36
CA ASN A 90 -6.40 -12.02 10.21
C ASN A 90 -7.55 -11.05 9.93
N LEU A 91 -7.90 -10.83 8.67
CA LEU A 91 -9.06 -10.04 8.28
C LEU A 91 -10.36 -10.65 8.81
N ILE A 92 -10.55 -11.96 8.73
CA ILE A 92 -11.72 -12.67 9.28
C ILE A 92 -11.85 -12.42 10.79
N ARG A 93 -10.73 -12.47 11.54
CA ARG A 93 -10.74 -12.22 12.99
C ARG A 93 -11.07 -10.77 13.34
N GLN A 94 -10.59 -9.82 12.55
CA GLN A 94 -10.77 -8.39 12.81
C GLN A 94 -12.14 -7.87 12.31
N GLN A 95 -12.61 -8.42 11.19
CA GLN A 95 -13.78 -7.95 10.44
C GLN A 95 -14.68 -9.15 10.08
N PRO A 96 -15.43 -9.70 11.04
CA PRO A 96 -16.24 -10.90 10.83
C PRO A 96 -17.42 -10.69 9.87
N ASN A 97 -17.73 -9.45 9.51
CA ASN A 97 -18.79 -9.10 8.57
C ASN A 97 -18.34 -9.10 7.10
N LEU A 98 -17.04 -9.29 6.83
CA LEU A 98 -16.53 -9.41 5.47
C LEU A 98 -16.78 -10.81 4.91
N HIS A 99 -17.08 -10.85 3.61
CA HIS A 99 -17.40 -12.09 2.90
C HIS A 99 -16.32 -12.47 1.89
N ASN A 100 -16.19 -13.78 1.60
CA ASN A 100 -15.29 -14.33 0.59
C ASN A 100 -13.80 -14.03 0.88
N LEU A 101 -13.37 -14.36 2.10
CA LEU A 101 -11.97 -14.28 2.57
C LEU A 101 -11.29 -15.66 2.61
N GLU A 102 -12.00 -16.74 2.35
CA GLU A 102 -11.50 -18.11 2.43
C GLU A 102 -10.54 -18.44 1.29
N GLU A 103 -10.71 -17.78 0.14
CA GLU A 103 -9.96 -18.03 -1.10
C GLU A 103 -9.17 -16.78 -1.54
N ASP A 104 -8.06 -16.99 -2.26
CA ASP A 104 -7.34 -15.92 -2.97
C ASP A 104 -8.11 -15.49 -4.22
N ASN A 105 -9.25 -14.83 -4.02
CA ASN A 105 -10.10 -14.31 -5.07
C ASN A 105 -10.50 -12.86 -4.78
N LEU A 106 -9.53 -11.97 -4.95
CA LEU A 106 -9.73 -10.53 -4.72
C LEU A 106 -10.89 -9.93 -5.55
N PRO A 107 -11.10 -10.28 -6.85
CA PRO A 107 -12.26 -9.80 -7.59
C PRO A 107 -13.60 -10.19 -6.96
N LEU A 108 -13.75 -11.45 -6.52
CA LEU A 108 -14.96 -11.92 -5.84
C LEU A 108 -15.16 -11.23 -4.49
N PHE A 109 -14.08 -11.03 -3.73
CA PHE A 109 -14.11 -10.25 -2.50
C PHE A 109 -14.64 -8.83 -2.76
N LYS A 110 -14.11 -8.12 -3.77
CA LYS A 110 -14.56 -6.76 -4.13
C LYS A 110 -16.05 -6.74 -4.46
N THR A 111 -16.52 -7.63 -5.35
CA THR A 111 -17.93 -7.62 -5.79
C THR A 111 -18.91 -8.03 -4.70
N THR A 112 -18.52 -8.94 -3.80
CA THR A 112 -19.40 -9.42 -2.74
C THR A 112 -19.62 -8.37 -1.65
N ASN A 113 -18.56 -7.63 -1.32
CA ASN A 113 -18.62 -6.62 -0.25
C ASN A 113 -19.04 -5.24 -0.77
N ALA A 114 -19.08 -5.02 -2.08
CA ALA A 114 -19.49 -3.74 -2.70
C ALA A 114 -20.92 -3.29 -2.32
N ALA A 115 -21.83 -4.24 -2.04
CA ALA A 115 -23.20 -3.92 -1.65
C ALA A 115 -23.32 -3.24 -0.27
N GLN A 116 -22.33 -3.43 0.60
CA GLN A 116 -22.32 -2.91 1.97
C GLN A 116 -21.22 -1.86 2.20
N HIS A 117 -20.16 -1.92 1.41
CA HIS A 117 -18.97 -1.10 1.59
C HIS A 117 -18.53 -0.50 0.25
N ALA A 118 -18.26 0.81 0.23
CA ALA A 118 -17.58 1.41 -0.91
C ALA A 118 -16.16 0.81 -1.04
N ILE A 119 -15.74 0.46 -2.25
CA ILE A 119 -14.42 -0.11 -2.51
C ILE A 119 -13.51 0.97 -3.09
N CYS A 120 -12.44 1.34 -2.38
CA CYS A 120 -11.53 2.41 -2.79
C CYS A 120 -10.10 1.91 -2.93
N GLY A 121 -9.47 2.12 -4.09
CA GLY A 121 -8.03 1.91 -4.28
C GLY A 121 -7.24 3.15 -3.93
N VAL A 122 -6.12 2.99 -3.23
CA VAL A 122 -5.25 4.10 -2.82
C VAL A 122 -3.79 3.84 -3.18
N ARG A 123 -3.09 4.92 -3.53
CA ARG A 123 -1.62 4.96 -3.70
C ARG A 123 -1.06 6.11 -2.90
N PHE A 124 0.01 5.86 -2.14
CA PHE A 124 0.54 6.80 -1.17
C PHE A 124 1.78 7.55 -1.69
N LEU A 125 2.76 6.85 -2.28
CA LEU A 125 4.06 7.44 -2.62
C LEU A 125 4.25 7.91 -4.06
N SER A 126 3.31 7.63 -4.96
CA SER A 126 3.39 8.04 -6.37
C SER A 126 2.07 8.70 -6.77
N GLU A 127 1.99 10.02 -6.58
CA GLU A 127 0.79 10.84 -6.76
C GLU A 127 -0.40 10.33 -5.91
N PRO A 128 -0.69 10.94 -4.75
CA PRO A 128 -1.75 10.45 -3.88
C PRO A 128 -3.08 10.48 -4.62
N MET A 129 -3.58 9.31 -4.96
CA MET A 129 -4.81 9.12 -5.72
C MET A 129 -5.69 8.15 -4.97
N VAL A 130 -6.94 8.56 -4.79
CA VAL A 130 -8.01 7.72 -4.28
C VAL A 130 -8.98 7.50 -5.42
N SER A 131 -9.21 6.25 -5.79
CA SER A 131 -10.19 5.86 -6.79
C SER A 131 -11.20 4.92 -6.14
N CYS A 132 -12.39 5.43 -5.87
CA CYS A 132 -13.48 4.64 -5.36
C CYS A 132 -14.34 4.12 -6.52
N LEU A 133 -14.56 2.81 -6.55
CA LEU A 133 -15.65 2.23 -7.31
C LEU A 133 -16.92 2.55 -6.53
N GLN A 134 -17.49 3.71 -6.82
CA GLN A 134 -18.88 3.99 -6.50
C GLN A 134 -19.71 3.42 -7.64
N ASP A 135 -20.63 2.53 -7.32
CA ASP A 135 -21.73 2.21 -8.22
C ASP A 135 -22.37 3.53 -8.65
N ASN A 136 -22.27 3.81 -9.95
CA ASN A 136 -23.10 4.81 -10.59
C ASN A 136 -24.56 4.45 -10.26
N GLU A 137 -25.33 5.42 -9.78
CA GLU A 137 -26.74 5.47 -10.18
C GLU A 137 -26.87 5.45 -11.71
#